data_AF-A0A8K0X8Z1-F1
#
_entry.id   AF-A0A8K0X8Z1-F1
#
_cell.length_a   1.000
_cell.length_b   1.000
_cell.length_c   1.000
_cell.angle_alpha   90.00
_cell.angle_beta   90.00
_cell.angle_gamma   90.00
#
_symmetry.space_group_name_H-M   'P 1'
#
loop_
_entity.id
_entity.type
_entity.pdbx_description
1 polymer ?
#
loop_
_entity_poly.entity_id
_entity_poly.type
_entity_poly.pdbx_seq_one_letter_code
_entity_poly.pdbx_strand_id
1 'polypeptide(L)'
;MLANPYYRRSVLRPLILAGVTLLAVYTLYNQAQLREHTLHLQGVLSEGIHSLYQTNRTHNNTLYQDGTEDHVYKEYDFGRNPCAHFPEKTDGILLVLKTGATEVFDKLPTQLLTSLQCLPDFLLFSDREQQIGQWHIHNALDTVSEKTKADNPEFDLYRTQQQCPVTQKSCLSTYRGQAATAAWALDKYKFMHILERTWEMRPNQSYYVFAEADTYIVWPNLVQWLRTRSPVKDPLEEPLYVGSAAMLAGIPFAHGGSGYVLSGRLVRDLVEGYTSIAEVFDARSRTHCCGDQMIAKAVLERNKIRVQNAHPMFNGEKPTTFPYGPTHWCEPSLTMHHVEPEEVSAIWQFEQTRKSGGNLLLKDLYKAFVANKLVESRTHWDNMADDVCYASPDPAVRSRLDPKLLKRVKNEGLNGVERDAHKSLANCAQVCNYEGYVDAEDEDDDASAGITKQNDKRAPTRKVLKSPKTKQNPLDRRCFQYRYHNGVCCTGRSFRLGAPRREVEGNVQDKPEDIWHSGWHLDHINAWIKAKGDCPAPRWKVPDKLDKLKLQ
;
A
#
# COMPACT_ATOMS: atom_id res chain seq x y z
N MET A 1 -2.68 64.93 91.92
CA MET A 1 -2.31 63.59 91.42
C MET A 1 -2.24 63.64 89.90
N LEU A 2 -1.02 63.75 89.36
CA LEU A 2 -0.75 63.86 87.93
C LEU A 2 -0.69 62.45 87.31
N ALA A 3 -1.58 62.15 86.36
CA ALA A 3 -1.51 60.93 85.56
C ALA A 3 -0.54 61.16 84.39
N ASN A 4 0.56 60.39 84.36
CA ASN A 4 1.63 60.51 83.37
C ASN A 4 1.16 60.04 81.97
N PRO A 5 1.17 60.91 80.94
CA PRO A 5 0.63 60.60 79.60
C PRO A 5 1.51 59.65 78.76
N TYR A 6 2.67 59.21 79.25
CA TYR A 6 3.58 58.32 78.50
C TYR A 6 3.20 56.84 78.49
N TYR A 7 2.28 56.39 79.36
CA TYR A 7 1.94 54.96 79.47
C TYR A 7 0.93 54.48 78.40
N ARG A 8 0.10 55.38 77.83
CA ARG A 8 -0.92 55.00 76.84
C ARG A 8 -0.40 54.81 75.40
N ARG A 9 0.81 55.29 75.07
CA ARG A 9 1.39 55.15 73.71
C ARG A 9 2.25 53.90 73.52
N SER A 10 2.70 53.25 74.60
CA SER A 10 3.63 52.10 74.54
C SER A 10 2.93 50.74 74.42
N VAL A 11 1.69 50.60 74.93
CA VAL A 11 0.94 49.32 74.88
C VAL A 11 0.01 49.23 73.68
N LEU A 12 -0.48 50.38 73.17
CA LEU A 12 -1.40 50.40 72.03
C LEU A 12 -0.74 49.99 70.70
N ARG A 13 0.52 50.40 70.48
CA ARG A 13 1.27 50.07 69.27
C ARG A 13 1.51 48.57 69.08
N PRO A 14 1.99 47.80 70.07
CA PRO A 14 2.16 46.35 69.91
C PRO A 14 0.83 45.61 69.77
N LEU A 15 -0.26 46.06 70.41
CA LEU A 15 -1.59 45.47 70.25
C LEU A 15 -2.19 45.72 68.86
N ILE A 16 -2.03 46.93 68.31
CA ILE A 16 -2.44 47.23 66.93
C ILE A 16 -1.60 46.43 65.94
N LEU A 17 -0.29 46.35 66.15
CA LEU A 17 0.60 45.56 65.29
C LEU A 17 0.20 44.08 65.33
N ALA A 18 -0.02 43.50 66.51
CA ALA A 18 -0.48 42.12 66.67
C ALA A 18 -1.84 41.89 66.01
N GLY A 19 -2.79 42.83 66.15
CA GLY A 19 -4.10 42.77 65.51
C GLY A 19 -4.00 42.82 63.98
N VAL A 20 -3.18 43.70 63.41
CA VAL A 20 -2.94 43.79 61.97
C VAL A 20 -2.23 42.53 61.45
N THR A 21 -1.29 41.98 62.22
CA THR A 21 -0.56 40.77 61.85
C THR A 21 -1.49 39.56 61.86
N LEU A 22 -2.35 39.41 62.87
CA LEU A 22 -3.36 38.35 62.93
C LEU A 22 -4.38 38.49 61.80
N LEU A 23 -4.81 39.71 61.48
CA LEU A 23 -5.73 39.96 60.37
C LEU A 23 -5.07 39.59 59.02
N ALA A 24 -3.79 39.93 58.83
CA ALA A 24 -3.01 39.58 57.64
C ALA A 24 -2.78 38.06 57.52
N VAL A 25 -2.48 37.38 58.62
CA VAL A 25 -2.34 35.92 58.65
C VAL A 25 -3.69 35.25 58.35
N TYR A 26 -4.79 35.76 58.90
CA TYR A 26 -6.14 35.25 58.64
C TYR A 26 -6.57 35.46 57.19
N THR A 27 -6.29 36.62 56.59
CA THR A 27 -6.60 36.87 55.17
C THR A 27 -5.73 36.03 54.25
N LEU A 28 -4.44 35.85 54.54
CA LEU A 28 -3.55 34.97 53.77
C LEU A 28 -3.95 33.50 53.90
N TYR A 29 -4.33 33.04 55.10
CA TYR A 29 -4.83 31.69 55.33
C TYR A 29 -6.14 31.44 54.57
N ASN A 30 -7.10 32.36 54.64
CA ASN A 30 -8.35 32.24 53.88
C ASN A 30 -8.11 32.32 52.36
N GLN A 31 -7.19 33.15 51.88
CA GLN A 31 -6.82 33.16 50.46
C GLN A 31 -6.16 31.85 50.02
N ALA A 32 -5.31 31.25 50.86
CA ALA A 32 -4.69 29.96 50.58
C ALA A 32 -5.74 28.83 50.56
N GLN A 33 -6.64 28.79 51.54
CA GLN A 33 -7.74 27.81 51.60
C GLN A 33 -8.73 27.97 50.44
N LEU A 34 -9.10 29.21 50.08
CA LEU A 34 -9.90 29.48 48.89
C LEU A 34 -9.18 28.98 47.63
N ARG A 35 -7.87 29.18 47.52
CA ARG A 35 -7.08 28.74 46.37
C ARG A 35 -7.00 27.22 46.28
N GLU A 36 -6.79 26.53 47.39
CA GLU A 36 -6.82 25.06 47.46
C GLU A 36 -8.19 24.49 47.10
N HIS A 37 -9.27 25.06 47.64
CA HIS A 37 -10.63 24.65 47.30
C HIS A 37 -10.97 24.93 45.83
N THR A 38 -10.55 26.07 45.28
CA THR A 38 -10.77 26.41 43.86
C THR A 38 -9.99 25.46 42.95
N LEU A 39 -8.73 25.15 43.30
CA LEU A 39 -7.90 24.18 42.56
C LEU A 39 -8.48 22.77 42.64
N HIS A 40 -8.98 22.36 43.80
CA HIS A 40 -9.62 21.06 43.97
C HIS A 40 -10.94 20.96 43.18
N LEU A 41 -11.80 21.99 43.24
CA LEU A 41 -13.03 22.02 42.43
C LEU A 41 -12.71 22.07 40.93
N GLN A 42 -11.71 22.84 40.50
CA GLN A 42 -11.25 22.82 39.11
C GLN A 42 -10.72 21.45 38.71
N GLY A 43 -9.99 20.76 39.59
CA GLY A 43 -9.55 19.39 39.40
C GLY A 43 -10.72 18.44 39.18
N VAL A 44 -11.67 18.40 40.13
CA VAL A 44 -12.86 17.53 40.09
C VAL A 44 -13.78 17.85 38.91
N LEU A 45 -13.99 19.13 38.59
CA LEU A 45 -14.76 19.55 37.42
C LEU A 45 -14.03 19.19 36.13
N SER A 46 -12.70 19.34 36.07
CA SER A 46 -11.92 18.95 34.89
C SER A 46 -11.93 17.44 34.68
N GLU A 47 -11.82 16.64 35.74
CA GLU A 47 -11.90 15.18 35.68
C GLU A 47 -13.33 14.73 35.30
N GLY A 48 -14.36 15.35 35.88
CA GLY A 48 -15.75 15.06 35.55
C GLY A 48 -16.13 15.45 34.12
N ILE A 49 -15.70 16.63 33.64
CA ILE A 49 -15.87 17.06 32.25
C ILE A 49 -15.04 16.18 31.32
N HIS A 50 -13.81 15.84 31.67
CA HIS A 50 -12.97 14.97 30.85
C HIS A 50 -13.57 13.56 30.75
N SER A 51 -14.12 13.01 31.83
CA SER A 51 -14.85 11.75 31.85
C SER A 51 -16.09 11.80 30.95
N LEU A 52 -16.93 12.84 31.05
CA LEU A 52 -18.11 13.03 30.20
C LEU A 52 -17.75 13.22 28.71
N TYR A 53 -16.64 13.91 28.41
CA TYR A 53 -16.14 14.05 27.05
C TYR A 53 -15.53 12.75 26.50
N GLN A 54 -14.85 11.96 27.33
CA GLN A 54 -14.27 10.67 26.95
C GLN A 54 -15.36 9.62 26.68
N THR A 55 -16.43 9.57 27.47
CA THR A 55 -17.55 8.64 27.23
C THR A 55 -18.26 8.88 25.89
N ASN A 56 -18.15 10.07 25.32
CA ASN A 56 -18.75 10.43 24.02
C ASN A 56 -17.80 10.29 22.81
N ARG A 57 -16.54 9.86 23.00
CA ARG A 57 -15.54 9.72 21.91
C ARG A 57 -15.15 8.29 21.58
N THR A 58 -15.51 7.35 22.43
CA THR A 58 -15.25 5.93 22.19
C THR A 58 -16.31 5.41 21.22
N HIS A 59 -15.87 4.84 20.11
CA HIS A 59 -16.74 4.30 19.07
C HIS A 59 -16.48 2.81 18.86
N ASN A 60 -17.51 2.08 18.41
CA ASN A 60 -17.33 0.71 17.93
C ASN A 60 -16.34 0.72 16.76
N ASN A 61 -15.34 -0.15 16.85
CA ASN A 61 -14.37 -0.33 15.79
C ASN A 61 -15.02 -1.10 14.63
N THR A 62 -15.16 -0.47 13.47
CA THR A 62 -15.76 -1.10 12.27
C THR A 62 -14.94 -2.28 11.73
N LEU A 63 -13.68 -2.44 12.16
CA LEU A 63 -12.86 -3.62 11.85
C LEU A 63 -13.03 -4.75 12.86
N TYR A 64 -13.74 -4.56 13.98
CA TYR A 64 -14.02 -5.61 14.94
C TYR A 64 -15.26 -6.40 14.49
N GLN A 65 -15.03 -7.57 13.89
CA GLN A 65 -16.04 -8.44 13.29
C GLN A 65 -15.56 -9.90 13.38
N ASP A 66 -16.43 -10.84 13.02
CA ASP A 66 -16.10 -12.27 12.98
C ASP A 66 -14.80 -12.53 12.18
N GLY A 67 -13.78 -13.05 12.87
CA GLY A 67 -12.45 -13.38 12.34
C GLY A 67 -11.36 -12.32 12.58
N THR A 68 -11.69 -11.15 13.14
CA THR A 68 -10.72 -10.07 13.42
C THR A 68 -10.68 -9.64 14.89
N GLU A 69 -11.48 -10.25 15.76
CA GLU A 69 -11.66 -9.89 17.16
C GLU A 69 -10.35 -9.99 17.96
N ASP A 70 -9.48 -10.93 17.60
CA ASP A 70 -8.16 -11.13 18.22
C ASP A 70 -7.11 -10.14 17.71
N HIS A 71 -7.43 -9.34 16.69
CA HIS A 71 -6.46 -8.47 16.01
C HIS A 71 -6.68 -6.99 16.29
N VAL A 72 -7.90 -6.57 16.60
CA VAL A 72 -8.22 -5.16 16.90
C VAL A 72 -9.02 -5.02 18.19
N TYR A 73 -8.95 -3.86 18.83
CA TYR A 73 -9.83 -3.54 19.96
C TYR A 73 -11.28 -3.34 19.52
N LYS A 74 -12.25 -3.80 20.33
CA LYS A 74 -13.69 -3.71 20.03
C LYS A 74 -14.19 -2.27 19.94
N GLU A 75 -13.71 -1.44 20.84
CA GLU A 75 -14.05 -0.04 20.96
C GLU A 75 -12.75 0.76 21.02
N TYR A 76 -12.74 1.96 20.41
CA TYR A 76 -11.56 2.81 20.37
C TYR A 76 -11.94 4.29 20.39
N ASP A 77 -11.13 5.11 21.07
CA ASP A 77 -11.25 6.56 21.08
C ASP A 77 -10.42 7.15 19.92
N PHE A 78 -11.07 7.35 18.78
CA PHE A 78 -10.44 7.96 17.60
C PHE A 78 -10.17 9.47 17.76
N GLY A 79 -10.75 10.10 18.79
CA GLY A 79 -10.50 11.50 19.15
C GLY A 79 -9.34 11.67 20.14
N ARG A 80 -8.80 10.57 20.69
CA ARG A 80 -7.51 10.54 21.38
C ARG A 80 -6.40 10.80 20.37
N ASN A 81 -5.34 11.52 20.77
CA ASN A 81 -4.22 11.96 19.93
C ASN A 81 -3.99 11.02 18.71
N PRO A 82 -4.44 11.40 17.49
CA PRO A 82 -4.39 10.52 16.31
C PRO A 82 -2.96 10.23 15.84
N CYS A 83 -1.99 10.94 16.40
CA CYS A 83 -0.57 10.81 16.11
C CYS A 83 0.20 10.06 17.22
N ALA A 84 -0.49 9.49 18.22
CA ALA A 84 0.16 8.79 19.33
C ALA A 84 1.05 7.61 18.91
N HIS A 85 0.72 6.97 17.78
CA HIS A 85 1.49 5.86 17.20
C HIS A 85 2.35 6.27 16.01
N PHE A 86 2.39 7.57 15.69
CA PHE A 86 3.21 8.10 14.61
C PHE A 86 4.69 8.14 15.03
N PRO A 87 5.64 7.82 14.14
CA PRO A 87 7.06 7.82 14.50
C PRO A 87 7.58 9.22 14.83
N GLU A 88 8.31 9.37 15.94
CA GLU A 88 8.88 10.67 16.35
C GLU A 88 10.05 11.15 15.46
N LYS A 89 10.81 10.23 14.85
CA LYS A 89 12.08 10.55 14.15
C LYS A 89 11.90 10.78 12.65
N THR A 90 11.03 11.69 12.26
CA THR A 90 10.79 12.05 10.85
C THR A 90 11.72 13.14 10.29
N ASP A 91 12.60 13.72 11.10
CA ASP A 91 13.46 14.85 10.69
C ASP A 91 14.31 14.57 9.44
N GLY A 92 14.23 15.40 8.41
CA GLY A 92 14.98 15.19 7.17
C GLY A 92 14.37 14.11 6.26
N ILE A 93 13.16 13.61 6.54
CA ILE A 93 12.38 12.75 5.64
C ILE A 93 11.23 13.61 5.10
N LEU A 94 11.29 13.98 3.83
CA LEU A 94 10.24 14.77 3.18
C LEU A 94 9.35 13.87 2.33
N LEU A 95 8.05 13.89 2.60
CA LEU A 95 7.06 13.34 1.68
C LEU A 95 6.78 14.31 0.54
N VAL A 96 6.81 13.79 -0.68
CA VAL A 96 6.36 14.47 -1.90
C VAL A 96 5.26 13.64 -2.52
N LEU A 97 4.03 14.14 -2.45
CA LEU A 97 2.84 13.40 -2.89
C LEU A 97 2.27 14.01 -4.18
N LYS A 98 2.18 13.18 -5.21
CA LYS A 98 1.65 13.53 -6.55
C LYS A 98 0.21 13.06 -6.70
N THR A 99 -0.60 13.83 -7.41
CA THR A 99 -1.96 13.48 -7.84
C THR A 99 -2.25 14.07 -9.23
N GLY A 100 -3.38 13.70 -9.84
CA GLY A 100 -3.98 14.46 -10.94
C GLY A 100 -5.09 15.42 -10.47
N ALA A 101 -5.35 16.50 -11.20
CA ALA A 101 -6.46 17.40 -10.90
C ALA A 101 -7.83 16.72 -11.05
N THR A 102 -7.87 15.64 -11.84
CA THR A 102 -9.05 14.81 -12.09
C THR A 102 -9.48 13.99 -10.89
N GLU A 103 -8.57 13.70 -9.96
CA GLU A 103 -8.77 12.74 -8.86
C GLU A 103 -8.39 13.32 -7.48
N VAL A 104 -7.81 14.53 -7.43
CA VAL A 104 -7.33 15.12 -6.17
C VAL A 104 -8.42 15.20 -5.10
N PHE A 105 -9.66 15.52 -5.45
CA PHE A 105 -10.77 15.57 -4.48
C PHE A 105 -11.33 14.20 -4.12
N ASP A 106 -11.05 13.16 -4.92
CA ASP A 106 -11.50 11.80 -4.64
C ASP A 106 -10.49 11.09 -3.73
N LYS A 107 -9.18 11.32 -3.92
CA LYS A 107 -8.11 10.56 -3.26
C LYS A 107 -7.41 11.30 -2.10
N LEU A 108 -7.05 12.57 -2.29
CA LEU A 108 -6.20 13.31 -1.34
C LEU A 108 -6.86 13.58 0.03
N PRO A 109 -8.16 13.92 0.14
CA PRO A 109 -8.76 14.23 1.45
C PRO A 109 -8.59 13.13 2.49
N THR A 110 -8.70 11.85 2.11
CA THR A 110 -8.55 10.75 3.06
C THR A 110 -7.11 10.63 3.55
N GLN A 111 -6.11 10.87 2.69
CA GLN A 111 -4.71 10.90 3.13
C GLN A 111 -4.48 12.02 4.18
N LEU A 112 -5.05 13.21 3.93
CA LEU A 112 -4.98 14.36 4.84
C LEU A 112 -5.68 14.12 6.18
N LEU A 113 -6.80 13.39 6.17
CA LEU A 113 -7.56 13.06 7.38
C LEU A 113 -6.96 11.89 8.19
N THR A 114 -5.98 11.17 7.62
CA THR A 114 -5.38 9.98 8.23
C THR A 114 -3.92 10.23 8.60
N SER A 115 -2.95 9.59 7.96
CA SER A 115 -1.55 9.63 8.39
C SER A 115 -0.87 10.99 8.16
N LEU A 116 -1.28 11.75 7.13
CA LEU A 116 -0.61 13.01 6.78
C LEU A 116 -0.84 14.11 7.82
N GLN A 117 -1.92 14.05 8.61
CA GLN A 117 -2.17 15.02 9.68
C GLN A 117 -1.06 15.05 10.74
N CYS A 118 -0.25 13.98 10.81
CA CYS A 118 0.82 13.80 11.77
C CYS A 118 2.20 14.22 11.25
N LEU A 119 2.32 14.51 9.95
CA LEU A 119 3.57 14.98 9.37
C LEU A 119 3.75 16.48 9.64
N PRO A 120 4.95 16.93 10.05
CA PRO A 120 5.22 18.35 10.26
C PRO A 120 5.35 19.14 8.94
N ASP A 121 5.76 18.48 7.85
CA ASP A 121 5.96 19.09 6.53
C ASP A 121 5.85 18.01 5.45
N PHE A 122 5.25 18.39 4.32
CA PHE A 122 5.14 17.58 3.10
C PHE A 122 4.75 18.48 1.92
N LEU A 123 5.06 18.04 0.70
CA LEU A 123 4.70 18.76 -0.52
C LEU A 123 3.60 18.01 -1.28
N LEU A 124 2.64 18.76 -1.80
CA LEU A 124 1.53 18.26 -2.63
C LEU A 124 1.64 18.84 -4.03
N PHE A 125 1.60 17.98 -5.04
CA PHE A 125 1.68 18.38 -6.44
C PHE A 125 0.55 17.77 -7.28
N SER A 126 0.03 18.56 -8.22
CA SER A 126 -0.97 18.18 -9.21
C SER A 126 -0.60 18.74 -10.59
N ASP A 127 -1.36 18.40 -11.63
CA ASP A 127 -1.31 19.08 -12.95
C ASP A 127 -2.19 20.35 -12.98
N ARG A 128 -2.59 20.87 -11.82
CA ARG A 128 -3.28 22.16 -11.67
C ARG A 128 -3.03 22.75 -10.29
N GLU A 129 -2.94 24.07 -10.22
CA GLU A 129 -2.88 24.82 -8.97
C GLU A 129 -4.24 24.72 -8.23
N GLN A 130 -4.25 24.15 -7.03
CA GLN A 130 -5.49 23.82 -6.31
C GLN A 130 -5.33 24.03 -4.80
N GLN A 131 -6.47 24.09 -4.10
CA GLN A 131 -6.55 24.26 -2.65
C GLN A 131 -7.57 23.29 -2.06
N ILE A 132 -7.20 22.59 -0.99
CA ILE A 132 -8.11 21.77 -0.17
C ILE A 132 -7.94 22.18 1.30
N GLY A 133 -8.90 22.93 1.83
CA GLY A 133 -8.81 23.47 3.18
C GLY A 133 -7.54 24.32 3.35
N GLN A 134 -6.70 24.00 4.33
CA GLN A 134 -5.41 24.66 4.56
C GLN A 134 -4.29 24.16 3.63
N TRP A 135 -4.53 23.11 2.86
CA TRP A 135 -3.50 22.43 2.07
C TRP A 135 -3.48 22.96 0.65
N HIS A 136 -2.32 23.48 0.26
CA HIS A 136 -2.07 23.99 -1.08
C HIS A 136 -1.46 22.90 -1.95
N ILE A 137 -1.94 22.76 -3.18
CA ILE A 137 -1.53 21.72 -4.13
C ILE A 137 -0.94 22.41 -5.34
N HIS A 138 0.39 22.37 -5.42
CA HIS A 138 1.17 23.08 -6.41
C HIS A 138 0.96 22.52 -7.82
N ASN A 139 0.87 23.41 -8.80
CA ASN A 139 0.92 23.01 -10.20
C ASN A 139 2.34 22.56 -10.58
N ALA A 140 2.50 21.28 -10.88
CA ALA A 140 3.77 20.72 -11.35
C ALA A 140 4.10 21.12 -12.79
N LEU A 141 3.13 21.57 -13.59
CA LEU A 141 3.31 21.82 -15.03
C LEU A 141 3.29 23.30 -15.42
N ASP A 142 3.35 24.21 -14.44
CA ASP A 142 3.33 25.66 -14.69
C ASP A 142 4.63 26.16 -15.34
N THR A 143 5.78 25.52 -15.09
CA THR A 143 7.06 25.87 -15.71
C THR A 143 7.31 25.19 -17.06
N VAL A 144 6.42 24.31 -17.53
CA VAL A 144 6.52 23.73 -18.88
C VAL A 144 6.43 24.86 -19.91
N SER A 145 7.39 24.92 -20.83
CA SER A 145 7.45 25.97 -21.86
C SER A 145 6.18 26.03 -22.72
N GLU A 146 5.76 27.24 -23.08
CA GLU A 146 4.59 27.46 -23.96
C GLU A 146 4.71 26.71 -25.28
N LYS A 147 5.92 26.64 -25.85
CA LYS A 147 6.21 25.86 -27.05
C LYS A 147 5.90 24.37 -26.83
N THR A 148 6.36 23.80 -25.72
CA THR A 148 6.11 22.37 -25.44
C THR A 148 4.63 22.09 -25.22
N LYS A 149 3.91 23.00 -24.55
CA LYS A 149 2.46 22.89 -24.38
C LYS A 149 1.73 22.99 -25.72
N ALA A 150 2.04 23.99 -26.54
CA ALA A 150 1.34 24.25 -27.81
C ALA A 150 1.52 23.13 -28.83
N ASP A 151 2.73 22.58 -28.97
CA ASP A 151 3.06 21.58 -29.98
C ASP A 151 2.76 20.12 -29.53
N ASN A 152 2.08 19.94 -28.38
CA ASN A 152 1.81 18.62 -27.82
C ASN A 152 0.32 18.40 -27.48
N PRO A 153 -0.38 17.44 -28.13
CA PRO A 153 -1.76 17.12 -27.82
C PRO A 153 -1.95 16.48 -26.43
N GLU A 154 -0.90 15.91 -25.83
CA GLU A 154 -0.99 15.37 -24.46
C GLU A 154 -1.27 16.48 -23.42
N PHE A 155 -1.03 17.75 -23.76
CA PHE A 155 -1.39 18.92 -22.94
C PHE A 155 -2.81 19.45 -23.21
N ASP A 156 -3.62 18.81 -24.07
CA ASP A 156 -5.02 19.19 -24.28
C ASP A 156 -5.84 19.07 -23.00
N LEU A 157 -5.60 18.00 -22.23
CA LEU A 157 -6.23 17.83 -20.94
C LEU A 157 -5.82 18.96 -19.98
N TYR A 158 -4.51 19.24 -19.87
CA TYR A 158 -4.00 20.33 -19.04
C TYR A 158 -4.69 21.67 -19.37
N ARG A 159 -4.73 22.05 -20.65
CA ARG A 159 -5.42 23.28 -21.10
C ARG A 159 -6.90 23.29 -20.74
N THR A 160 -7.60 22.18 -20.98
CA THR A 160 -9.03 22.02 -20.68
C THR A 160 -9.30 22.17 -19.19
N GLN A 161 -8.44 21.56 -18.35
CA GLN A 161 -8.52 21.67 -16.90
C GLN A 161 -8.34 23.13 -16.46
N GLN A 162 -7.35 23.87 -16.97
CA GLN A 162 -7.14 25.27 -16.58
C GLN A 162 -8.32 26.18 -16.94
N GLN A 163 -8.97 25.94 -18.08
CA GLN A 163 -10.10 26.75 -18.56
C GLN A 163 -11.46 26.36 -17.95
N CYS A 164 -11.52 25.25 -17.22
CA CYS A 164 -12.76 24.75 -16.63
C CYS A 164 -13.32 25.73 -15.58
N PRO A 165 -14.50 26.35 -15.81
CA PRO A 165 -15.09 27.33 -14.90
C PRO A 165 -15.89 26.69 -13.76
N VAL A 166 -16.05 25.36 -13.78
CA VAL A 166 -16.81 24.58 -12.79
C VAL A 166 -15.91 23.46 -12.22
N THR A 167 -16.50 22.45 -11.60
CA THR A 167 -15.73 21.31 -11.07
C THR A 167 -15.05 20.52 -12.19
N GLN A 168 -13.86 19.96 -11.92
CA GLN A 168 -13.14 19.13 -12.89
C GLN A 168 -13.98 17.95 -13.37
N LYS A 169 -14.66 17.27 -12.43
CA LYS A 169 -15.55 16.16 -12.73
C LYS A 169 -16.65 16.55 -13.74
N SER A 170 -17.24 17.73 -13.58
CA SER A 170 -18.25 18.26 -14.52
C SER A 170 -17.66 18.65 -15.87
N CYS A 171 -16.48 19.24 -15.94
CA CYS A 171 -15.86 19.59 -17.23
C CYS A 171 -15.38 18.37 -18.00
N LEU A 172 -14.91 17.34 -17.30
CA LEU A 172 -14.33 16.16 -17.92
C LEU A 172 -15.38 15.12 -18.33
N SER A 173 -16.64 15.25 -17.87
CA SER A 173 -17.72 14.36 -18.30
C SER A 173 -18.02 14.45 -19.80
N THR A 174 -17.65 15.56 -20.45
CA THR A 174 -17.80 15.76 -21.91
C THR A 174 -16.45 15.87 -22.62
N TYR A 175 -15.34 15.49 -21.97
CA TYR A 175 -14.02 15.56 -22.58
C TYR A 175 -13.99 14.70 -23.86
N ARG A 176 -13.48 15.26 -24.96
CA ARG A 176 -13.35 14.52 -26.22
C ARG A 176 -12.16 13.56 -26.11
N GLY A 177 -12.47 12.30 -25.84
CA GLY A 177 -11.49 11.23 -25.60
C GLY A 177 -11.71 10.58 -24.24
N GLN A 178 -10.95 9.53 -23.93
CA GLN A 178 -10.98 8.92 -22.60
C GLN A 178 -10.14 9.78 -21.65
N ALA A 179 -10.81 10.51 -20.73
CA ALA A 179 -10.15 11.41 -19.79
C ALA A 179 -9.07 10.71 -18.96
N ALA A 180 -9.29 9.46 -18.55
CA ALA A 180 -8.30 8.65 -17.85
C ALA A 180 -7.02 8.43 -18.69
N THR A 181 -7.18 8.07 -19.97
CA THR A 181 -6.06 7.87 -20.90
C THR A 181 -5.30 9.19 -21.14
N ALA A 182 -6.01 10.31 -21.27
CA ALA A 182 -5.39 11.62 -21.40
C ALA A 182 -4.65 12.05 -20.13
N ALA A 183 -5.19 11.74 -18.95
CA ALA A 183 -4.55 12.01 -17.66
C ALA A 183 -3.25 11.22 -17.53
N TRP A 184 -3.25 9.94 -17.88
CA TRP A 184 -2.05 9.11 -17.90
C TRP A 184 -1.00 9.63 -18.88
N ALA A 185 -1.40 10.03 -20.09
CA ALA A 185 -0.47 10.59 -21.09
C ALA A 185 0.17 11.90 -20.64
N LEU A 186 -0.57 12.75 -19.92
CA LEU A 186 -0.06 13.99 -19.31
C LEU A 186 0.84 13.72 -18.09
N ASP A 187 0.54 12.68 -17.32
CA ASP A 187 1.17 12.41 -16.02
C ASP A 187 2.70 12.28 -16.09
N LYS A 188 3.22 11.72 -17.19
CA LYS A 188 4.66 11.54 -17.39
C LYS A 188 5.48 12.83 -17.32
N TYR A 189 4.89 13.99 -17.62
CA TYR A 189 5.56 15.29 -17.56
C TYR A 189 5.76 15.79 -16.12
N LYS A 190 4.93 15.34 -15.16
CA LYS A 190 4.99 15.86 -13.79
C LYS A 190 6.28 15.46 -13.05
N PHE A 191 6.84 14.29 -13.31
CA PHE A 191 7.91 13.71 -12.48
C PHE A 191 9.17 14.58 -12.36
N MET A 192 9.70 15.07 -13.49
CA MET A 192 10.94 15.86 -13.48
C MET A 192 10.72 17.27 -12.94
N HIS A 193 9.57 17.88 -13.24
CA HIS A 193 9.18 19.16 -12.66
C HIS A 193 8.96 19.08 -11.15
N ILE A 194 8.30 18.01 -10.66
CA ILE A 194 8.11 17.77 -9.23
C ILE A 194 9.48 17.59 -8.56
N LEU A 195 10.40 16.82 -9.15
CA LEU A 195 11.75 16.62 -8.60
C LEU A 195 12.49 17.96 -8.46
N GLU A 196 12.52 18.77 -9.52
CA GLU A 196 13.17 20.08 -9.55
C GLU A 196 12.57 21.03 -8.51
N ARG A 197 11.24 21.19 -8.51
CA ARG A 197 10.54 22.10 -7.60
C ARG A 197 10.59 21.65 -6.15
N THR A 198 10.63 20.34 -5.90
CA THR A 198 10.86 19.78 -4.57
C THR A 198 12.19 20.24 -4.00
N TRP A 199 13.26 20.20 -4.81
CA TRP A 199 14.57 20.67 -4.39
C TRP A 199 14.59 22.17 -4.12
N GLU A 200 13.97 22.98 -4.98
CA GLU A 200 13.87 24.43 -4.79
C GLU A 200 13.13 24.80 -3.49
N MET A 201 12.03 24.11 -3.20
CA MET A 201 11.18 24.43 -2.05
C MET A 201 11.72 23.89 -0.73
N ARG A 202 12.36 22.72 -0.76
CA ARG A 202 12.84 21.99 0.42
C ARG A 202 14.19 21.31 0.10
N PRO A 203 15.27 22.08 -0.09
CA PRO A 203 16.59 21.49 -0.33
C PRO A 203 17.13 20.80 0.94
N ASN A 204 18.18 19.99 0.76
CA ASN A 204 18.97 19.39 1.85
C ASN A 204 18.19 18.47 2.81
N GLN A 205 17.13 17.79 2.34
CA GLN A 205 16.51 16.71 3.11
C GLN A 205 17.34 15.44 2.99
N SER A 206 17.46 14.66 4.08
CA SER A 206 18.17 13.38 4.05
C SER A 206 17.52 12.39 3.07
N TYR A 207 16.20 12.27 3.10
CA TYR A 207 15.44 11.40 2.22
C TYR A 207 14.23 12.13 1.64
N TYR A 208 14.03 11.97 0.34
CA TYR A 208 12.84 12.40 -0.38
C TYR A 208 12.01 11.15 -0.71
N VAL A 209 10.83 11.04 -0.11
CA VAL A 209 9.88 9.93 -0.31
C VAL A 209 8.83 10.40 -1.31
N PHE A 210 8.84 9.84 -2.51
CA PHE A 210 7.85 10.15 -3.55
C PHE A 210 6.74 9.10 -3.51
N ALA A 211 5.49 9.54 -3.55
CA ALA A 211 4.31 8.69 -3.53
C ALA A 211 3.15 9.33 -4.31
N GLU A 212 2.09 8.56 -4.57
CA GLU A 212 0.86 9.04 -5.22
C GLU A 212 -0.30 9.11 -4.22
N ALA A 213 -1.39 9.79 -4.58
CA ALA A 213 -2.53 10.00 -3.68
C ALA A 213 -3.27 8.70 -3.29
N ASP A 214 -3.13 7.62 -4.06
CA ASP A 214 -3.61 6.26 -3.79
C ASP A 214 -2.49 5.31 -3.31
N THR A 215 -1.38 5.87 -2.82
CA THR A 215 -0.34 5.14 -2.11
C THR A 215 -0.52 5.30 -0.60
N TYR A 216 -0.73 4.20 0.13
CA TYR A 216 -0.71 4.21 1.59
C TYR A 216 0.72 4.00 2.09
N ILE A 217 1.17 4.84 3.04
CA ILE A 217 2.50 4.75 3.64
C ILE A 217 2.37 4.30 5.10
N VAL A 218 3.03 3.19 5.44
CA VAL A 218 3.14 2.68 6.79
C VAL A 218 4.30 3.38 7.49
N TRP A 219 4.05 4.60 7.98
CA TRP A 219 5.06 5.50 8.53
C TRP A 219 5.97 4.87 9.59
N PRO A 220 5.45 4.14 10.60
CA PRO A 220 6.30 3.49 11.59
C PRO A 220 7.33 2.54 10.97
N ASN A 221 6.91 1.76 9.96
CA ASN A 221 7.80 0.85 9.25
C ASN A 221 8.82 1.61 8.39
N LEU A 222 8.37 2.61 7.63
CA LEU A 222 9.24 3.36 6.70
C LEU A 222 10.34 4.11 7.46
N VAL A 223 9.98 4.83 8.52
CA VAL A 223 10.95 5.57 9.33
C VAL A 223 11.95 4.63 9.98
N GLN A 224 11.48 3.53 10.58
CA GLN A 224 12.40 2.54 11.17
C GLN A 224 13.37 1.99 10.13
N TRP A 225 12.87 1.68 8.93
CA TRP A 225 13.70 1.17 7.84
C TRP A 225 14.76 2.18 7.40
N LEU A 226 14.37 3.44 7.12
CA LEU A 226 15.30 4.49 6.72
C LEU A 226 16.36 4.79 7.79
N ARG A 227 16.00 4.72 9.07
CA ARG A 227 16.94 5.04 10.17
C ARG A 227 17.90 3.91 10.52
N THR A 228 17.49 2.65 10.33
CA THR A 228 18.24 1.50 10.88
C THR A 228 18.68 0.48 9.84
N ARG A 229 18.11 0.53 8.64
CA ARG A 229 18.29 -0.48 7.58
C ARG A 229 18.59 0.12 6.20
N SER A 230 18.62 1.45 6.06
CA SER A 230 18.92 2.09 4.79
C SER A 230 20.25 1.59 4.22
N PRO A 231 20.35 1.37 2.89
CA PRO A 231 21.60 0.92 2.27
C PRO A 231 22.76 1.93 2.36
N VAL A 232 22.46 3.19 2.66
CA VAL A 232 23.45 4.27 2.80
C VAL A 232 23.48 4.77 4.24
N LYS A 233 24.66 5.18 4.72
CA LYS A 233 24.84 5.67 6.10
C LYS A 233 24.60 7.17 6.17
N ASP A 234 25.13 7.92 5.21
CA ASP A 234 24.93 9.36 5.10
C ASP A 234 24.21 9.68 3.79
N PRO A 235 22.87 9.86 3.81
CA PRO A 235 22.11 10.12 2.59
C PRO A 235 22.25 11.55 2.06
N LEU A 236 22.95 12.45 2.75
CA LEU A 236 23.32 13.76 2.19
C LEU A 236 24.61 13.67 1.36
N GLU A 237 25.42 12.64 1.58
CA GLU A 237 26.70 12.43 0.89
C GLU A 237 26.71 11.24 -0.07
N GLU A 238 25.91 10.20 0.21
CA GLU A 238 25.83 8.95 -0.56
C GLU A 238 24.53 8.85 -1.37
N PRO A 239 24.58 8.60 -2.70
CA PRO A 239 23.39 8.53 -3.52
C PRO A 239 22.64 7.21 -3.34
N LEU A 240 21.33 7.30 -3.10
CA LEU A 240 20.39 6.18 -3.00
C LEU A 240 19.21 6.40 -3.93
N TYR A 241 18.90 5.39 -4.75
CA TYR A 241 17.63 5.25 -5.46
C TYR A 241 17.05 3.87 -5.15
N VAL A 242 15.91 3.83 -4.46
CA VAL A 242 15.30 2.57 -3.98
C VAL A 242 13.78 2.61 -4.09
N GLY A 243 13.17 1.47 -4.38
CA GLY A 243 11.72 1.30 -4.45
C GLY A 243 11.33 -0.10 -4.91
N SER A 244 10.09 -0.27 -5.38
CA SER A 244 9.66 -1.50 -6.06
C SER A 244 10.09 -1.43 -7.52
N ALA A 245 11.02 -2.28 -7.94
CA ALA A 245 11.60 -2.15 -9.27
C ALA A 245 10.75 -2.82 -10.36
N ALA A 246 10.49 -2.07 -11.44
CA ALA A 246 9.95 -2.54 -12.71
C ALA A 246 11.03 -2.45 -13.81
N MET A 247 10.78 -3.05 -14.98
CA MET A 247 11.69 -3.00 -16.14
C MET A 247 10.93 -2.58 -17.38
N LEU A 248 11.47 -1.61 -18.09
CA LEU A 248 10.98 -1.20 -19.39
C LEU A 248 12.17 -0.90 -20.29
N ALA A 249 12.16 -1.44 -21.51
CA ALA A 249 13.23 -1.28 -22.50
C ALA A 249 14.65 -1.54 -21.93
N GLY A 250 14.80 -2.54 -21.04
CA GLY A 250 16.08 -2.92 -20.44
C GLY A 250 16.61 -1.99 -19.33
N ILE A 251 15.82 -0.99 -18.93
CA ILE A 251 16.16 -0.06 -17.85
C ILE A 251 15.29 -0.39 -16.64
N PRO A 252 15.88 -0.78 -15.49
CA PRO A 252 15.13 -0.94 -14.26
C PRO A 252 14.85 0.43 -13.64
N PHE A 253 13.63 0.62 -13.14
CA PHE A 253 13.17 1.86 -12.52
C PHE A 253 12.27 1.54 -11.32
N ALA A 254 12.21 2.43 -10.33
CA ALA A 254 11.22 2.30 -9.26
C ALA A 254 9.84 2.67 -9.81
N HIS A 255 8.87 1.78 -9.65
CA HIS A 255 7.48 2.02 -10.05
C HIS A 255 6.89 3.20 -9.25
N GLY A 256 6.44 4.24 -9.95
CA GLY A 256 6.02 5.51 -9.34
C GLY A 256 4.93 5.35 -8.28
N GLY A 257 3.87 4.61 -8.60
CA GLY A 257 2.75 4.37 -7.69
C GLY A 257 3.10 3.57 -6.45
N SER A 258 4.07 2.64 -6.55
CA SER A 258 4.56 1.90 -5.36
C SER A 258 5.31 2.78 -4.37
N GLY A 259 5.61 4.02 -4.74
CA GLY A 259 6.47 4.90 -4.01
C GLY A 259 7.95 4.52 -4.11
N TYR A 260 8.80 5.53 -3.96
CA TYR A 260 10.25 5.37 -4.03
C TYR A 260 10.96 6.42 -3.18
N VAL A 261 12.21 6.14 -2.83
CA VAL A 261 13.04 7.04 -2.04
C VAL A 261 14.29 7.43 -2.82
N LEU A 262 14.56 8.73 -2.84
CA LEU A 262 15.82 9.31 -3.27
C LEU A 262 16.55 9.88 -2.05
N SER A 263 17.84 9.61 -1.90
CA SER A 263 18.69 10.33 -0.94
C SER A 263 18.78 11.81 -1.32
N GLY A 264 19.02 12.68 -0.34
CA GLY A 264 19.30 14.10 -0.60
C GLY A 264 20.48 14.34 -1.52
N ARG A 265 21.53 13.54 -1.39
CA ARG A 265 22.67 13.55 -2.32
C ARG A 265 22.23 13.42 -3.77
N LEU A 266 21.38 12.43 -4.04
CA LEU A 266 20.95 12.10 -5.39
C LEU A 266 20.03 13.18 -5.97
N VAL A 267 19.10 13.73 -5.18
CA VAL A 267 18.24 14.82 -5.66
C VAL A 267 19.09 16.05 -6.02
N ARG A 268 20.05 16.41 -5.17
CA ARG A 268 21.03 17.47 -5.44
C ARG A 268 21.78 17.23 -6.75
N ASP A 269 22.37 16.03 -6.93
CA ASP A 269 23.15 15.69 -8.12
C ASP A 269 22.32 15.72 -9.43
N LEU A 270 21.01 15.50 -9.35
CA LEU A 270 20.10 15.53 -10.50
C LEU A 270 19.68 16.95 -10.90
N VAL A 271 19.48 17.84 -9.91
CA VAL A 271 18.94 19.19 -10.13
C VAL A 271 20.05 20.22 -10.28
N GLU A 272 21.09 20.18 -9.44
CA GLU A 272 22.18 21.15 -9.51
C GLU A 272 23.03 20.95 -10.77
N GLY A 273 23.42 22.06 -11.40
CA GLY A 273 24.20 22.05 -12.64
C GLY A 273 23.36 21.97 -13.92
N TYR A 274 22.02 21.99 -13.82
CA TYR A 274 21.12 22.31 -14.92
C TYR A 274 20.47 23.68 -14.71
N THR A 275 20.16 24.36 -15.81
CA THR A 275 19.23 25.51 -15.77
C THR A 275 17.80 25.03 -15.50
N SER A 276 17.38 23.95 -16.16
CA SER A 276 16.22 23.15 -15.80
C SER A 276 16.41 21.71 -16.26
N ILE A 277 16.36 20.75 -15.34
CA ILE A 277 16.39 19.32 -15.68
C ILE A 277 15.06 18.87 -16.28
N ALA A 278 13.97 19.53 -15.90
CA ALA A 278 12.64 19.23 -16.40
C ALA A 278 12.53 19.53 -17.90
N GLU A 279 12.97 20.71 -18.36
CA GLU A 279 12.93 21.08 -19.79
C GLU A 279 13.73 20.10 -20.68
N VAL A 280 14.88 19.61 -20.19
CA VAL A 280 15.69 18.60 -20.91
C VAL A 280 14.90 17.30 -21.13
N PHE A 281 14.09 16.92 -20.14
CA PHE A 281 13.34 15.67 -20.16
C PHE A 281 11.93 15.80 -20.74
N ASP A 282 11.35 17.00 -20.83
CA ASP A 282 10.08 17.24 -21.54
C ASP A 282 10.15 16.75 -22.99
N ALA A 283 11.24 17.12 -23.69
CA ALA A 283 11.45 16.71 -25.07
C ALA A 283 11.57 15.19 -25.21
N ARG A 284 12.23 14.54 -24.24
CA ARG A 284 12.44 13.09 -24.21
C ARG A 284 11.16 12.35 -23.85
N SER A 285 10.33 12.90 -22.97
CA SER A 285 9.10 12.28 -22.47
C SER A 285 8.05 12.07 -23.58
N ARG A 286 8.10 12.86 -24.67
CA ARG A 286 7.20 12.70 -25.83
C ARG A 286 7.20 11.28 -26.42
N THR A 287 8.34 10.61 -26.45
CA THR A 287 8.49 9.26 -27.05
C THR A 287 8.52 8.15 -26.00
N HIS A 288 8.16 8.45 -24.75
CA HIS A 288 8.15 7.49 -23.64
C HIS A 288 6.76 7.38 -23.02
N CYS A 289 6.47 6.22 -22.42
CA CYS A 289 5.17 5.97 -21.79
C CYS A 289 5.06 6.56 -20.39
N CYS A 290 6.18 6.69 -19.67
CA CYS A 290 6.16 6.61 -18.22
C CYS A 290 7.19 7.58 -17.61
N GLY A 291 6.73 8.48 -16.72
CA GLY A 291 7.56 9.52 -16.12
C GLY A 291 8.49 9.02 -15.01
N ASP A 292 8.12 7.95 -14.30
CA ASP A 292 8.96 7.28 -13.32
C ASP A 292 10.23 6.66 -13.95
N GLN A 293 10.12 6.14 -15.18
CA GLN A 293 11.28 5.71 -15.95
C GLN A 293 12.22 6.89 -16.30
N MET A 294 11.71 8.12 -16.44
CA MET A 294 12.55 9.29 -16.73
C MET A 294 13.48 9.61 -15.57
N ILE A 295 13.01 9.44 -14.32
CA ILE A 295 13.86 9.54 -13.12
C ILE A 295 15.00 8.53 -13.21
N ALA A 296 14.71 7.26 -13.50
CA ALA A 296 15.74 6.23 -13.62
C ALA A 296 16.76 6.51 -14.73
N LYS A 297 16.31 7.07 -15.86
CA LYS A 297 17.21 7.51 -16.93
C LYS A 297 18.12 8.65 -16.50
N ALA A 298 17.56 9.67 -15.85
CA ALA A 298 18.35 10.79 -15.33
C ALA A 298 19.41 10.31 -14.32
N VAL A 299 19.01 9.43 -13.39
CA VAL A 299 19.91 8.80 -12.40
C VAL A 299 21.02 7.99 -13.08
N LEU A 300 20.67 7.17 -14.08
CA LEU A 300 21.66 6.37 -14.80
C LEU A 300 22.61 7.24 -15.62
N GLU A 301 22.12 8.32 -16.23
CA GLU A 301 22.93 9.25 -17.02
C GLU A 301 23.91 10.03 -16.12
N ARG A 302 23.45 10.55 -14.98
CA ARG A 302 24.23 11.43 -14.10
C ARG A 302 25.09 10.68 -13.07
N ASN A 303 24.52 9.72 -12.38
CA ASN A 303 25.14 9.09 -11.21
C ASN A 303 25.68 7.69 -11.50
N LYS A 304 25.35 7.11 -12.67
CA LYS A 304 25.75 5.74 -13.05
C LYS A 304 25.29 4.66 -12.06
N ILE A 305 24.23 4.94 -11.30
CA ILE A 305 23.59 3.97 -10.39
C ILE A 305 22.25 3.50 -10.96
N ARG A 306 21.77 2.37 -10.46
CA ARG A 306 20.46 1.78 -10.80
C ARG A 306 19.58 1.76 -9.55
N VAL A 307 18.27 1.66 -9.76
CA VAL A 307 17.33 1.40 -8.67
C VAL A 307 17.72 0.14 -7.90
N GLN A 308 17.69 0.22 -6.57
CA GLN A 308 17.79 -0.93 -5.69
C GLN A 308 16.38 -1.46 -5.42
N ASN A 309 16.16 -2.75 -5.64
CA ASN A 309 14.83 -3.33 -5.48
C ASN A 309 14.56 -3.70 -4.02
N ALA A 310 13.53 -3.09 -3.44
CA ALA A 310 13.09 -3.33 -2.06
C ALA A 310 11.72 -4.04 -1.98
N HIS A 311 11.21 -4.58 -3.09
CA HIS A 311 10.01 -5.43 -3.09
C HIS A 311 10.17 -6.64 -2.13
N PRO A 312 9.14 -7.00 -1.32
CA PRO A 312 7.77 -6.50 -1.33
C PRO A 312 7.52 -5.32 -0.36
N MET A 313 8.56 -4.77 0.26
CA MET A 313 8.41 -3.72 1.29
C MET A 313 7.85 -2.45 0.66
N PHE A 314 8.41 -2.01 -0.47
CA PHE A 314 7.70 -1.15 -1.40
C PHE A 314 6.86 -2.02 -2.33
N ASN A 315 5.58 -1.72 -2.51
CA ASN A 315 4.70 -2.60 -3.27
C ASN A 315 3.67 -1.86 -4.13
N GLY A 316 3.35 -2.45 -5.28
CA GLY A 316 2.26 -2.02 -6.16
C GLY A 316 0.90 -2.61 -5.78
N GLU A 317 0.89 -3.56 -4.85
CA GLU A 317 -0.31 -4.27 -4.39
C GLU A 317 -0.95 -3.59 -3.18
N LYS A 318 -2.21 -3.93 -2.95
CA LYS A 318 -3.01 -3.54 -1.78
C LYS A 318 -3.46 -4.77 -0.99
N PRO A 319 -4.08 -4.61 0.20
CA PRO A 319 -4.46 -5.74 1.05
C PRO A 319 -5.18 -6.88 0.34
N THR A 320 -6.03 -6.59 -0.64
CA THR A 320 -6.79 -7.61 -1.38
C THR A 320 -5.99 -8.32 -2.47
N THR A 321 -4.94 -7.71 -3.02
CA THR A 321 -4.17 -8.25 -4.15
C THR A 321 -2.76 -8.74 -3.79
N PHE A 322 -2.30 -8.49 -2.55
CA PHE A 322 -1.04 -9.02 -2.05
C PHE A 322 -0.92 -10.54 -2.21
N PRO A 323 0.19 -11.05 -2.78
CA PRO A 323 0.47 -12.48 -2.84
C PRO A 323 0.90 -13.04 -1.47
N TYR A 324 -0.07 -13.25 -0.58
CA TYR A 324 0.20 -13.85 0.73
C TYR A 324 0.64 -15.31 0.60
N GLY A 325 1.56 -15.73 1.46
CA GLY A 325 2.06 -17.10 1.49
C GLY A 325 3.58 -17.19 1.61
N PRO A 326 4.21 -18.26 1.09
CA PRO A 326 5.62 -18.59 1.34
C PRO A 326 6.64 -17.48 1.09
N THR A 327 6.36 -16.59 0.14
CA THR A 327 7.35 -15.61 -0.34
C THR A 327 7.42 -14.35 0.51
N HIS A 328 6.32 -13.88 1.11
CA HIS A 328 6.25 -12.52 1.68
C HIS A 328 5.59 -12.39 3.07
N TRP A 329 5.18 -13.51 3.69
CA TRP A 329 4.37 -13.52 4.92
C TRP A 329 4.90 -12.70 6.11
N CYS A 330 6.22 -12.73 6.34
CA CYS A 330 6.86 -12.08 7.48
C CYS A 330 7.57 -10.78 7.11
N GLU A 331 7.40 -10.30 5.87
CA GLU A 331 7.95 -9.02 5.44
C GLU A 331 7.09 -7.86 5.97
N PRO A 332 7.71 -6.74 6.36
CA PRO A 332 6.98 -5.50 6.61
C PRO A 332 6.54 -4.86 5.30
N SER A 333 5.38 -4.20 5.31
CA SER A 333 4.98 -3.29 4.23
C SER A 333 5.40 -1.85 4.59
N LEU A 334 6.07 -1.17 3.69
CA LEU A 334 6.37 0.27 3.78
C LEU A 334 5.34 1.08 3.02
N THR A 335 4.97 0.59 1.83
CA THR A 335 3.97 1.20 0.97
C THR A 335 3.05 0.16 0.35
N MET A 336 1.83 0.59 0.05
CA MET A 336 0.80 -0.13 -0.71
C MET A 336 0.24 0.84 -1.76
N HIS A 337 -0.07 0.37 -2.97
CA HIS A 337 -0.59 1.21 -4.04
C HIS A 337 -1.92 0.70 -4.58
N HIS A 338 -2.61 1.51 -5.39
CA HIS A 338 -4.00 1.32 -5.79
C HIS A 338 -4.96 1.20 -4.60
N VAL A 339 -4.60 1.85 -3.48
CA VAL A 339 -5.38 1.83 -2.25
C VAL A 339 -6.48 2.88 -2.37
N GLU A 340 -7.73 2.42 -2.44
CA GLU A 340 -8.89 3.30 -2.54
C GLU A 340 -9.10 4.08 -1.23
N PRO A 341 -9.80 5.23 -1.24
CA PRO A 341 -10.05 6.02 -0.05
C PRO A 341 -10.65 5.22 1.13
N GLU A 342 -11.57 4.30 0.85
CA GLU A 342 -12.14 3.42 1.89
C GLU A 342 -11.07 2.50 2.50
N GLU A 343 -10.18 1.95 1.66
CA GLU A 343 -9.07 1.11 2.10
C GLU A 343 -8.02 1.90 2.88
N VAL A 344 -7.70 3.15 2.49
CA VAL A 344 -6.81 4.06 3.24
C VAL A 344 -7.35 4.26 4.66
N SER A 345 -8.64 4.58 4.78
CA SER A 345 -9.31 4.75 6.07
C SER A 345 -9.25 3.47 6.91
N ALA A 346 -9.56 2.32 6.31
CA ALA A 346 -9.55 1.03 6.99
C ALA A 346 -8.14 0.60 7.43
N ILE A 347 -7.10 0.83 6.62
CA ILE A 347 -5.71 0.53 7.00
C ILE A 347 -5.26 1.46 8.12
N TRP A 348 -5.57 2.76 8.06
CA TRP A 348 -5.25 3.70 9.14
C TRP A 348 -5.93 3.30 10.46
N GLN A 349 -7.21 2.97 10.41
CA GLN A 349 -7.96 2.46 11.55
C GLN A 349 -7.36 1.16 12.11
N PHE A 350 -6.90 0.26 11.24
CA PHE A 350 -6.19 -0.93 11.69
C PHE A 350 -4.89 -0.58 12.42
N GLU A 351 -4.10 0.35 11.91
CA GLU A 351 -2.88 0.80 12.60
C GLU A 351 -3.17 1.42 13.97
N GLN A 352 -4.25 2.19 14.11
CA GLN A 352 -4.65 2.78 15.39
C GLN A 352 -5.15 1.76 16.40
N THR A 353 -5.87 0.73 15.93
CA THR A 353 -6.66 -0.16 16.80
C THR A 353 -6.10 -1.57 16.95
N ARG A 354 -5.04 -1.91 16.23
CA ARG A 354 -4.44 -3.24 16.31
C ARG A 354 -3.91 -3.54 17.72
N LYS A 355 -4.15 -4.77 18.16
CA LYS A 355 -3.62 -5.29 19.44
C LYS A 355 -2.13 -5.62 19.36
N SER A 356 -1.63 -5.91 18.17
CA SER A 356 -0.21 -6.21 17.96
C SER A 356 0.62 -4.93 18.00
N GLY A 357 1.70 -4.94 18.78
CA GLY A 357 2.76 -3.93 18.70
C GLY A 357 3.77 -4.23 17.58
N GLY A 358 4.79 -3.37 17.43
CA GLY A 358 5.90 -3.61 16.49
C GLY A 358 5.57 -3.28 15.03
N ASN A 359 6.33 -3.82 14.08
CA ASN A 359 6.16 -3.54 12.66
C ASN A 359 4.88 -4.18 12.10
N LEU A 360 4.19 -3.46 11.22
CA LEU A 360 3.05 -4.00 10.46
C LEU A 360 3.58 -4.96 9.38
N LEU A 361 3.25 -6.24 9.47
CA LEU A 361 3.68 -7.28 8.52
C LEU A 361 2.58 -7.64 7.54
N LEU A 362 2.93 -8.25 6.40
CA LEU A 362 1.93 -8.74 5.45
C LEU A 362 0.99 -9.76 6.08
N LYS A 363 1.45 -10.63 7.00
CA LYS A 363 0.53 -11.54 7.73
C LYS A 363 -0.57 -10.80 8.51
N ASP A 364 -0.29 -9.59 8.99
CA ASP A 364 -1.24 -8.81 9.78
C ASP A 364 -2.30 -8.20 8.86
N LEU A 365 -1.89 -7.73 7.68
CA LEU A 365 -2.80 -7.29 6.61
C LEU A 365 -3.71 -8.44 6.12
N TYR A 366 -3.16 -9.64 5.93
CA TYR A 366 -3.97 -10.82 5.58
C TYR A 366 -5.05 -11.09 6.63
N LYS A 367 -4.65 -11.15 7.90
CA LYS A 367 -5.55 -11.42 9.01
C LYS A 367 -6.65 -10.37 9.14
N ALA A 368 -6.31 -9.09 8.97
CA ALA A 368 -7.25 -7.99 9.11
C ALA A 368 -8.21 -7.83 7.92
N PHE A 369 -7.74 -8.05 6.68
CA PHE A 369 -8.47 -7.62 5.49
C PHE A 369 -8.91 -8.75 4.56
N VAL A 370 -8.38 -9.96 4.72
CA VAL A 370 -8.56 -11.06 3.76
C VAL A 370 -9.09 -12.34 4.40
N ALA A 371 -8.55 -12.77 5.54
CA ALA A 371 -8.78 -14.10 6.09
C ALA A 371 -10.27 -14.48 6.23
N ASN A 372 -11.09 -13.59 6.81
CA ASN A 372 -12.52 -13.82 7.01
C ASN A 372 -13.38 -13.66 5.74
N LYS A 373 -12.80 -13.19 4.63
CA LYS A 373 -13.49 -13.01 3.33
C LYS A 373 -13.20 -14.14 2.34
N LEU A 374 -12.21 -14.98 2.64
CA LEU A 374 -11.90 -16.15 1.82
C LEU A 374 -12.96 -17.22 2.00
N VAL A 375 -13.46 -17.71 0.87
CA VAL A 375 -14.46 -18.78 0.76
C VAL A 375 -13.93 -19.82 -0.22
N GLU A 376 -14.60 -20.97 -0.37
CA GLU A 376 -14.14 -22.00 -1.30
C GLU A 376 -14.11 -21.50 -2.75
N SER A 377 -15.15 -20.78 -3.18
CA SER A 377 -15.21 -20.20 -4.53
C SER A 377 -16.12 -18.97 -4.64
N ARG A 378 -15.85 -18.16 -5.66
CA ARG A 378 -16.64 -16.99 -6.09
C ARG A 378 -16.81 -17.01 -7.61
N THR A 379 -17.95 -16.49 -8.06
CA THR A 379 -18.22 -16.17 -9.47
C THR A 379 -18.07 -14.66 -9.70
N HIS A 380 -17.87 -14.25 -10.95
CA HIS A 380 -17.61 -12.86 -11.33
C HIS A 380 -16.44 -12.26 -10.54
N TRP A 381 -15.39 -13.05 -10.36
CA TRP A 381 -14.29 -12.75 -9.45
C TRP A 381 -12.96 -13.23 -10.00
N ASP A 382 -11.94 -12.38 -9.93
CA ASP A 382 -10.56 -12.70 -10.29
C ASP A 382 -9.66 -12.58 -9.06
N ASN A 383 -9.22 -13.73 -8.53
CA ASN A 383 -8.21 -13.83 -7.46
C ASN A 383 -6.77 -13.71 -7.99
N MET A 384 -6.59 -13.42 -9.28
CA MET A 384 -5.30 -13.23 -9.94
C MET A 384 -4.42 -14.48 -9.88
N ALA A 385 -4.98 -15.69 -9.85
CA ALA A 385 -4.20 -16.92 -10.01
C ALA A 385 -3.63 -17.00 -11.43
N ASP A 386 -2.31 -16.98 -11.56
CA ASP A 386 -1.63 -16.99 -12.86
C ASP A 386 -0.24 -17.67 -12.84
N ASP A 387 0.20 -18.27 -11.73
CA ASP A 387 1.57 -18.82 -11.63
C ASP A 387 1.81 -19.99 -12.60
N VAL A 388 0.81 -20.87 -12.74
CA VAL A 388 0.81 -21.96 -13.72
C VAL A 388 -0.58 -22.08 -14.32
N CYS A 389 -0.65 -22.08 -15.65
CA CYS A 389 -1.90 -22.18 -16.38
C CYS A 389 -1.98 -23.43 -17.25
N TYR A 390 -3.22 -23.87 -17.48
CA TYR A 390 -3.62 -25.02 -18.27
C TYR A 390 -4.72 -24.53 -19.21
N ALA A 391 -4.37 -24.36 -20.49
CA ALA A 391 -5.26 -23.79 -21.49
C ALA A 391 -5.75 -24.87 -22.45
N SER A 392 -6.96 -24.68 -22.98
CA SER A 392 -7.49 -25.50 -24.06
C SER A 392 -6.51 -25.59 -25.23
N PRO A 393 -6.34 -26.76 -25.87
CA PRO A 393 -5.55 -26.90 -27.09
C PRO A 393 -6.20 -26.23 -28.30
N ASP A 394 -7.46 -25.79 -28.19
CA ASP A 394 -8.17 -25.05 -29.23
C ASP A 394 -7.39 -23.77 -29.64
N PRO A 395 -7.00 -23.64 -30.93
CA PRO A 395 -6.34 -22.43 -31.43
C PRO A 395 -7.10 -21.14 -31.15
N ALA A 396 -8.43 -21.16 -31.12
CA ALA A 396 -9.26 -19.99 -30.84
C ALA A 396 -9.21 -19.53 -29.38
N VAL A 397 -8.94 -20.45 -28.44
CA VAL A 397 -8.67 -20.08 -27.04
C VAL A 397 -7.25 -19.53 -26.92
N ARG A 398 -6.26 -20.22 -27.50
CA ARG A 398 -4.85 -19.84 -27.38
C ARG A 398 -4.52 -18.49 -28.02
N SER A 399 -5.17 -18.15 -29.13
CA SER A 399 -4.98 -16.86 -29.81
C SER A 399 -5.51 -15.66 -29.01
N ARG A 400 -6.44 -15.88 -28.07
CA ARG A 400 -7.00 -14.86 -27.19
C ARG A 400 -6.16 -14.61 -25.94
N LEU A 401 -5.21 -15.49 -25.61
CA LEU A 401 -4.37 -15.34 -24.42
C LEU A 401 -3.36 -14.22 -24.62
N ASP A 402 -3.21 -13.36 -23.61
CA ASP A 402 -2.15 -12.38 -23.64
C ASP A 402 -0.75 -13.07 -23.58
N PRO A 403 0.30 -12.41 -24.09
CA PRO A 403 1.63 -13.01 -24.15
C PRO A 403 2.24 -13.40 -22.80
N LYS A 404 1.85 -12.77 -21.69
CA LYS A 404 2.35 -13.14 -20.35
C LYS A 404 1.71 -14.44 -19.90
N LEU A 405 0.39 -14.56 -20.05
CA LEU A 405 -0.33 -15.77 -19.68
C LEU A 405 0.07 -16.96 -20.54
N LEU A 406 0.29 -16.76 -21.85
CA LEU A 406 0.76 -17.80 -22.75
C LEU A 406 2.10 -18.43 -22.29
N LYS A 407 3.02 -17.62 -21.75
CA LYS A 407 4.30 -18.09 -21.18
C LYS A 407 4.12 -18.90 -19.88
N ARG A 408 3.00 -18.72 -19.19
CA ARG A 408 2.63 -19.44 -17.96
C ARG A 408 1.86 -20.73 -18.24
N VAL A 409 1.48 -20.99 -19.50
CA VAL A 409 0.83 -22.25 -19.88
C VAL A 409 1.82 -23.41 -19.83
N LYS A 410 1.55 -24.40 -18.98
CA LYS A 410 2.28 -25.67 -18.93
C LYS A 410 1.87 -26.52 -20.13
N ASN A 411 2.81 -26.84 -21.02
CA ASN A 411 2.55 -27.64 -22.23
C ASN A 411 3.12 -29.07 -22.15
N GLU A 412 4.04 -29.34 -21.23
CA GLU A 412 4.72 -30.64 -21.09
C GLU A 412 4.68 -31.15 -19.64
N GLY A 413 4.80 -32.47 -19.46
CA GLY A 413 4.79 -33.10 -18.13
C GLY A 413 3.48 -32.88 -17.36
N LEU A 414 2.36 -32.75 -18.06
CA LEU A 414 1.04 -32.67 -17.43
C LEU A 414 0.60 -34.05 -16.97
N ASN A 415 0.15 -34.18 -15.72
CA ASN A 415 -0.57 -35.37 -15.27
C ASN A 415 -2.03 -35.39 -15.79
N GLY A 416 -2.75 -36.48 -15.56
CA GLY A 416 -4.13 -36.65 -16.00
C GLY A 416 -5.11 -35.55 -15.55
N VAL A 417 -4.96 -35.00 -14.34
CA VAL A 417 -5.82 -33.91 -13.83
C VAL A 417 -5.48 -32.59 -14.52
N GLU A 418 -4.18 -32.30 -14.65
CA GLU A 418 -3.68 -31.09 -15.30
C GLU A 418 -4.11 -31.01 -16.77
N ARG A 419 -4.10 -32.14 -17.50
CA ARG A 419 -4.58 -32.20 -18.90
C ARG A 419 -6.05 -31.83 -19.02
N ASP A 420 -6.85 -32.17 -18.02
CA ASP A 420 -8.30 -31.95 -18.03
C ASP A 420 -8.72 -30.64 -17.35
N ALA A 421 -7.79 -29.93 -16.71
CA ALA A 421 -8.04 -28.74 -15.90
C ALA A 421 -8.78 -27.63 -16.66
N HIS A 422 -8.48 -27.47 -17.95
CA HIS A 422 -9.06 -26.44 -18.80
C HIS A 422 -10.53 -26.73 -19.22
N LYS A 423 -11.02 -27.96 -19.03
CA LYS A 423 -12.31 -28.41 -19.55
C LYS A 423 -13.51 -27.88 -18.75
N SER A 424 -13.34 -27.61 -17.46
CA SER A 424 -14.42 -27.10 -16.61
C SER A 424 -13.87 -26.49 -15.32
N LEU A 425 -14.69 -25.68 -14.66
CA LEU A 425 -14.44 -25.18 -13.30
C LEU A 425 -14.13 -26.33 -12.33
N ALA A 426 -14.93 -27.42 -12.38
CA ALA A 426 -14.77 -28.55 -11.49
C ALA A 426 -13.41 -29.24 -11.67
N ASN A 427 -12.93 -29.38 -12.91
CA ASN A 427 -11.61 -29.95 -13.17
C ASN A 427 -10.50 -29.00 -12.72
N CYS A 428 -10.66 -27.69 -12.95
CA CYS A 428 -9.71 -26.68 -12.49
C CYS A 428 -9.54 -26.69 -10.97
N ALA A 429 -10.65 -26.80 -10.23
CA ALA A 429 -10.66 -26.87 -8.78
C ALA A 429 -9.94 -28.12 -8.21
N GLN A 430 -9.72 -29.16 -9.02
CA GLN A 430 -9.00 -30.35 -8.56
C GLN A 430 -7.48 -30.21 -8.67
N VAL A 431 -6.95 -29.28 -9.47
CA VAL A 431 -5.51 -29.24 -9.78
C VAL A 431 -4.65 -29.19 -8.51
N CYS A 432 -4.98 -28.33 -7.55
CA CYS A 432 -4.18 -28.24 -6.33
C CYS A 432 -4.28 -29.47 -5.43
N ASN A 433 -5.37 -30.26 -5.50
CA ASN A 433 -5.50 -31.49 -4.71
C ASN A 433 -4.55 -32.60 -5.20
N TYR A 434 -4.11 -32.51 -6.45
CA TYR A 434 -3.19 -33.44 -7.09
C TYR A 434 -1.80 -32.83 -7.31
N GLU A 435 -1.45 -31.80 -6.53
CA GLU A 435 -0.10 -31.25 -6.50
C GLU A 435 0.91 -32.36 -6.16
N GLY A 436 1.91 -32.55 -7.03
CA GLY A 436 2.94 -33.59 -6.85
C GLY A 436 2.53 -35.01 -7.28
N TYR A 437 1.30 -35.24 -7.74
CA TYR A 437 0.91 -36.52 -8.32
C TYR A 437 1.46 -36.66 -9.74
N VAL A 438 1.93 -37.86 -10.08
CA VAL A 438 2.43 -38.21 -11.41
C VAL A 438 1.57 -39.31 -12.01
N ASP A 439 1.49 -39.35 -13.34
CA ASP A 439 0.88 -40.49 -14.02
C ASP A 439 1.70 -41.74 -13.72
N ALA A 440 1.04 -42.87 -13.46
CA ALA A 440 1.72 -44.16 -13.45
C ALA A 440 2.44 -44.36 -14.79
N GLU A 441 3.75 -44.60 -14.73
CA GLU A 441 4.43 -45.28 -15.83
C GLU A 441 3.79 -46.65 -15.99
N ASP A 442 3.52 -47.02 -17.25
CA ASP A 442 3.03 -48.34 -17.58
C ASP A 442 4.11 -49.31 -17.11
N GLU A 443 3.83 -50.15 -16.10
CA GLU A 443 4.72 -51.24 -15.75
C GLU A 443 4.76 -52.16 -16.97
N ASP A 444 5.91 -52.24 -17.64
CA ASP A 444 6.16 -53.26 -18.65
C ASP A 444 6.00 -54.62 -17.95
N ASP A 445 4.81 -55.21 -18.06
CA ASP A 445 4.53 -56.58 -17.68
C ASP A 445 5.36 -57.50 -18.59
N ASP A 446 6.62 -57.73 -18.22
CA ASP A 446 7.42 -58.82 -18.73
C ASP A 446 6.92 -60.14 -18.12
N ALA A 447 5.78 -60.61 -18.64
CA ALA A 447 5.28 -61.96 -18.41
C ALA A 447 4.55 -62.44 -19.67
N SER A 448 5.31 -63.11 -20.53
CA SER A 448 4.87 -63.95 -21.63
C SER A 448 3.63 -64.79 -21.35
N ALA A 449 2.63 -64.77 -22.24
CA ALA A 449 2.23 -65.92 -23.09
C ALA A 449 0.82 -65.77 -23.67
N GLY A 450 0.74 -65.69 -25.00
CA GLY A 450 -0.30 -66.31 -25.83
C GLY A 450 -1.75 -65.81 -25.74
N ILE A 451 -2.28 -65.45 -26.93
CA ILE A 451 -3.63 -65.77 -27.45
C ILE A 451 -4.37 -64.54 -28.04
N THR A 452 -4.50 -64.61 -29.37
CA THR A 452 -5.47 -64.04 -30.33
C THR A 452 -5.99 -62.61 -30.18
N LYS A 453 -5.73 -61.85 -31.26
CA LYS A 453 -6.40 -60.63 -31.68
C LYS A 453 -7.92 -60.77 -31.67
N GLN A 454 -8.60 -59.92 -30.91
CA GLN A 454 -9.95 -59.47 -31.25
C GLN A 454 -10.09 -57.98 -30.93
N ASN A 455 -10.59 -57.25 -31.92
CA ASN A 455 -10.93 -55.83 -31.86
C ASN A 455 -11.91 -55.57 -30.74
N ASP A 456 -11.47 -54.84 -29.72
CA ASP A 456 -12.38 -54.11 -28.85
C ASP A 456 -11.90 -52.67 -28.74
N LYS A 457 -12.79 -51.72 -29.04
CA LYS A 457 -12.53 -50.28 -28.90
C LYS A 457 -12.52 -49.97 -27.41
N ARG A 458 -11.44 -50.33 -26.70
CA ARG A 458 -11.23 -49.89 -25.32
C ARG A 458 -11.11 -48.37 -25.33
N ALA A 459 -12.05 -47.72 -24.67
CA ALA A 459 -11.91 -46.34 -24.22
C ALA A 459 -10.52 -46.16 -23.58
N PRO A 460 -9.83 -45.02 -23.77
CA PRO A 460 -8.51 -44.83 -23.20
C PRO A 460 -8.58 -45.07 -21.69
N THR A 461 -7.90 -46.12 -21.23
CA THR A 461 -7.77 -46.45 -19.81
C THR A 461 -7.18 -45.23 -19.12
N ARG A 462 -7.96 -44.60 -18.23
CA ARG A 462 -7.52 -43.44 -17.46
C ARG A 462 -6.27 -43.86 -16.68
N LYS A 463 -5.09 -43.36 -17.07
CA LYS A 463 -3.83 -43.64 -16.37
C LYS A 463 -4.02 -43.38 -14.87
N VAL A 464 -3.71 -44.38 -14.05
CA VAL A 464 -3.85 -44.27 -12.60
C VAL A 464 -2.83 -43.25 -12.10
N LEU A 465 -3.27 -42.25 -11.34
CA LEU A 465 -2.36 -41.27 -10.73
C LEU A 465 -1.69 -41.91 -9.51
N LYS A 466 -0.36 -41.91 -9.48
CA LYS A 466 0.42 -42.36 -8.32
C LYS A 466 0.57 -41.18 -7.36
N SER A 467 0.10 -41.33 -6.12
CA SER A 467 0.27 -40.35 -5.06
C SER A 467 1.73 -40.22 -4.63
N PRO A 468 2.17 -39.06 -4.11
CA PRO A 468 3.47 -38.93 -3.47
C PRO A 468 3.65 -39.99 -2.38
N LYS A 469 4.85 -40.58 -2.28
CA LYS A 469 5.15 -41.65 -1.30
C LYS A 469 5.05 -41.20 0.17
N THR A 470 5.04 -39.90 0.43
CA THR A 470 4.96 -39.30 1.77
C THR A 470 3.87 -38.24 1.82
N LYS A 471 3.24 -38.06 2.99
CA LYS A 471 2.34 -36.93 3.23
C LYS A 471 3.11 -35.64 3.00
N GLN A 472 2.63 -34.79 2.09
CA GLN A 472 3.27 -33.51 1.78
C GLN A 472 3.29 -32.61 3.03
N ASN A 473 4.47 -32.13 3.39
CA ASN A 473 4.62 -31.11 4.43
C ASN A 473 3.86 -29.84 4.01
N PRO A 474 2.97 -29.28 4.85
CA PRO A 474 2.21 -28.09 4.50
C PRO A 474 3.07 -26.93 4.00
N LEU A 475 4.30 -26.78 4.53
CA LEU A 475 5.23 -25.70 4.13
C LEU A 475 5.78 -25.83 2.71
N ASP A 476 5.78 -27.04 2.15
CA ASP A 476 6.30 -27.33 0.81
C ASP A 476 5.21 -27.19 -0.27
N ARG A 477 3.97 -26.87 0.11
CA ARG A 477 2.86 -26.67 -0.82
C ARG A 477 3.06 -25.43 -1.69
N ARG A 478 2.63 -25.54 -2.95
CA ARG A 478 2.76 -24.53 -4.00
C ARG A 478 1.43 -24.24 -4.69
N CYS A 479 0.32 -24.83 -4.26
CA CYS A 479 -0.99 -24.57 -4.87
C CYS A 479 -2.03 -24.24 -3.78
N PHE A 480 -2.43 -22.96 -3.73
CA PHE A 480 -3.35 -22.42 -2.72
C PHE A 480 -4.66 -21.89 -3.30
N GLN A 481 -4.65 -21.49 -4.56
CA GLN A 481 -5.83 -20.92 -5.22
C GLN A 481 -5.85 -21.31 -6.69
N TYR A 482 -7.03 -21.22 -7.30
CA TYR A 482 -7.24 -21.42 -8.73
C TYR A 482 -8.17 -20.37 -9.31
N ARG A 483 -8.10 -20.20 -10.62
CA ARG A 483 -8.97 -19.36 -11.43
C ARG A 483 -9.35 -20.08 -12.70
N TYR A 484 -10.63 -20.03 -13.07
CA TYR A 484 -11.13 -20.57 -14.32
C TYR A 484 -11.87 -19.50 -15.11
N HIS A 485 -11.51 -19.33 -16.37
CA HIS A 485 -12.18 -18.43 -17.30
C HIS A 485 -11.94 -18.89 -18.74
N ASN A 486 -12.98 -18.93 -19.57
CA ASN A 486 -12.88 -19.07 -21.03
C ASN A 486 -11.99 -20.26 -21.51
N GLY A 487 -12.12 -21.42 -20.85
CA GLY A 487 -11.34 -22.62 -21.21
C GLY A 487 -9.87 -22.56 -20.77
N VAL A 488 -9.57 -21.74 -19.76
CA VAL A 488 -8.24 -21.62 -19.15
C VAL A 488 -8.38 -21.79 -17.64
N CYS A 489 -7.63 -22.74 -17.09
CA CYS A 489 -7.43 -22.88 -15.65
C CYS A 489 -6.07 -22.32 -15.27
N CYS A 490 -5.97 -21.53 -14.23
CA CYS A 490 -4.70 -21.08 -13.66
C CYS A 490 -4.66 -21.32 -12.15
N THR A 491 -3.48 -21.59 -11.62
CA THR A 491 -3.24 -21.86 -10.20
C THR A 491 -2.25 -20.87 -9.61
N GLY A 492 -2.30 -20.66 -8.30
CA GLY A 492 -1.45 -19.72 -7.57
C GLY A 492 -0.68 -20.38 -6.41
N ARG A 493 0.60 -20.00 -6.29
CA ARG A 493 1.55 -20.32 -5.21
C ARG A 493 1.45 -19.38 -4.02
N SER A 494 0.60 -18.37 -4.16
CA SER A 494 0.16 -17.45 -3.12
C SER A 494 -1.36 -17.43 -3.12
N PHE A 495 -1.94 -16.87 -2.07
CA PHE A 495 -3.38 -16.66 -1.97
C PHE A 495 -3.67 -15.17 -1.85
N ARG A 496 -4.56 -14.68 -2.71
CA ARG A 496 -5.00 -13.29 -2.81
C ARG A 496 -6.51 -13.25 -2.71
N LEU A 497 -7.10 -12.17 -2.18
CA LEU A 497 -8.54 -12.01 -2.28
C LEU A 497 -8.94 -11.65 -3.71
N GLY A 498 -8.22 -10.76 -4.37
CA GLY A 498 -8.53 -10.28 -5.72
C GLY A 498 -9.67 -9.26 -5.76
N ALA A 499 -10.35 -9.19 -6.91
CA ALA A 499 -11.37 -8.19 -7.18
C ALA A 499 -12.56 -8.75 -7.99
N PRO A 500 -13.72 -8.07 -7.95
CA PRO A 500 -14.81 -8.35 -8.89
C PRO A 500 -14.34 -8.24 -10.34
N ARG A 501 -14.78 -9.15 -11.20
CA ARG A 501 -14.44 -9.16 -12.63
C ARG A 501 -15.63 -9.64 -13.46
N ARG A 502 -15.96 -8.88 -14.50
CA ARG A 502 -16.99 -9.19 -15.50
C ARG A 502 -16.43 -8.89 -16.89
N GLU A 503 -16.92 -9.59 -17.90
CA GLU A 503 -16.49 -9.40 -19.28
C GLU A 503 -17.37 -8.34 -19.98
N VAL A 504 -18.69 -8.37 -19.72
CA VAL A 504 -19.62 -7.39 -20.28
C VAL A 504 -19.83 -6.19 -19.36
N GLU A 505 -19.93 -5.00 -19.97
CA GLU A 505 -20.25 -3.76 -19.26
C GLU A 505 -21.77 -3.58 -19.08
N GLY A 506 -22.15 -2.79 -18.06
CA GLY A 506 -23.54 -2.44 -17.78
C GLY A 506 -24.37 -3.61 -17.23
N ASN A 507 -25.67 -3.57 -17.49
CA ASN A 507 -26.65 -4.53 -16.95
C ASN A 507 -26.82 -5.78 -17.83
N VAL A 508 -25.82 -6.13 -18.65
CA VAL A 508 -25.85 -7.32 -19.50
C VAL A 508 -25.38 -8.54 -18.70
N GLN A 509 -25.96 -9.71 -18.95
CA GLN A 509 -25.55 -10.96 -18.33
C GLN A 509 -24.37 -11.58 -19.10
N ASP A 510 -23.33 -11.99 -18.38
CA ASP A 510 -22.20 -12.72 -18.96
C ASP A 510 -22.65 -14.10 -19.44
N LYS A 511 -22.10 -14.59 -20.55
CA LYS A 511 -22.29 -15.98 -20.96
C LYS A 511 -21.59 -16.91 -19.97
N PRO A 512 -22.04 -18.17 -19.78
CA PRO A 512 -21.43 -19.09 -18.82
C PRO A 512 -19.91 -19.24 -18.96
N GLU A 513 -19.39 -19.25 -20.19
CA GLU A 513 -17.96 -19.35 -20.50
C GLU A 513 -17.15 -18.07 -20.19
N ASP A 514 -17.80 -16.92 -20.15
CA ASP A 514 -17.22 -15.60 -19.87
C ASP A 514 -17.22 -15.27 -18.37
N ILE A 515 -17.88 -16.10 -17.54
CA ILE A 515 -17.87 -15.90 -16.09
C ILE A 515 -16.48 -16.22 -15.54
N TRP A 516 -15.90 -15.24 -14.85
CA TRP A 516 -14.67 -15.40 -14.10
C TRP A 516 -14.95 -16.15 -12.80
N HIS A 517 -14.32 -17.31 -12.63
CA HIS A 517 -14.42 -18.10 -11.41
C HIS A 517 -13.10 -18.10 -10.66
N SER A 518 -13.15 -17.87 -9.36
CA SER A 518 -12.00 -17.93 -8.47
C SER A 518 -12.29 -18.87 -7.31
N GLY A 519 -11.28 -19.63 -6.88
CA GLY A 519 -11.41 -20.48 -5.70
C GLY A 519 -10.13 -20.59 -4.90
N TRP A 520 -10.29 -20.98 -3.64
CA TRP A 520 -9.23 -21.05 -2.64
C TRP A 520 -9.27 -22.39 -1.93
N HIS A 521 -8.12 -23.06 -1.87
CA HIS A 521 -7.97 -24.29 -1.11
C HIS A 521 -7.76 -23.96 0.37
N LEU A 522 -8.87 -23.64 1.06
CA LEU A 522 -8.85 -23.16 2.45
C LEU A 522 -8.09 -24.13 3.38
N ASP A 523 -8.25 -25.43 3.20
CA ASP A 523 -7.50 -26.44 3.98
C ASP A 523 -6.00 -26.34 3.78
N HIS A 524 -5.54 -26.12 2.54
CA HIS A 524 -4.12 -25.95 2.23
C HIS A 524 -3.58 -24.65 2.82
N ILE A 525 -4.35 -23.56 2.69
CA ILE A 525 -4.00 -22.24 3.23
C ILE A 525 -3.88 -22.34 4.76
N ASN A 526 -4.91 -22.86 5.43
CA ASN A 526 -4.95 -22.99 6.89
C ASN A 526 -3.87 -23.92 7.42
N ALA A 527 -3.61 -25.05 6.75
CA ALA A 527 -2.52 -25.96 7.11
C ALA A 527 -1.15 -25.29 6.96
N TRP A 528 -0.94 -24.52 5.88
CA TRP A 528 0.29 -23.77 5.68
C TRP A 528 0.47 -22.66 6.72
N ILE A 529 -0.56 -21.86 7.00
CA ILE A 529 -0.53 -20.80 8.02
C ILE A 529 -0.21 -21.39 9.39
N LYS A 530 -0.88 -22.49 9.76
CA LYS A 530 -0.65 -23.19 11.03
C LYS A 530 0.78 -23.72 11.14
N ALA A 531 1.30 -24.33 10.07
CA ALA A 531 2.67 -24.83 10.05
C ALA A 531 3.71 -23.69 10.02
N LYS A 532 3.39 -22.56 9.39
CA LYS A 532 4.26 -21.39 9.33
C LYS A 532 4.40 -20.71 10.68
N GLY A 533 3.32 -20.69 11.47
CA GLY A 533 3.27 -20.10 12.80
C GLY A 533 3.49 -18.58 12.77
N ASP A 534 3.94 -18.05 13.90
CA ASP A 534 4.25 -16.63 14.03
C ASP A 534 5.58 -16.23 13.39
N CYS A 535 5.74 -14.92 13.19
CA CYS A 535 6.97 -14.32 12.68
C CYS A 535 7.76 -13.85 13.90
N PRO A 536 8.87 -14.51 14.28
CA PRO A 536 9.63 -14.15 15.49
C PRO A 536 10.26 -12.76 15.38
N ALA A 537 10.55 -12.31 14.16
CA ALA A 537 10.98 -10.94 13.85
C ALA A 537 10.52 -10.55 12.44
N PRO A 538 10.41 -9.25 12.14
CA PRO A 538 10.21 -8.75 10.79
C PRO A 538 11.36 -9.18 9.86
N ARG A 539 11.01 -9.75 8.71
CA ARG A 539 11.99 -10.13 7.68
C ARG A 539 12.25 -8.96 6.74
N TRP A 540 13.04 -7.99 7.17
CA TRP A 540 13.45 -6.89 6.30
C TRP A 540 14.21 -7.41 5.07
N LYS A 541 13.88 -6.90 3.88
CA LYS A 541 14.66 -7.16 2.66
C LYS A 541 15.83 -6.19 2.60
N VAL A 542 16.99 -6.72 2.26
CA VAL A 542 18.13 -5.91 1.84
C VAL A 542 17.87 -5.53 0.39
N PRO A 543 17.89 -4.23 0.03
CA PRO A 543 17.71 -3.84 -1.37
C PRO A 543 18.85 -4.36 -2.23
N ASP A 544 18.50 -5.08 -3.28
CA ASP A 544 19.49 -5.68 -4.19
C ASP A 544 19.68 -4.80 -5.44
N LYS A 545 20.93 -4.68 -5.90
CA LYS A 545 21.24 -4.06 -7.19
C LYS A 545 20.81 -5.00 -8.32
N LEU A 546 20.00 -4.49 -9.25
CA LEU A 546 19.50 -5.25 -10.40
C LEU A 546 20.58 -5.40 -11.48
N ASP A 547 21.65 -6.13 -11.18
CA ASP A 547 22.74 -6.37 -12.12
C ASP A 547 22.48 -7.61 -12.99
N LYS A 548 21.62 -8.56 -12.54
CA LYS A 548 21.32 -9.82 -13.26
C LYS A 548 19.91 -10.43 -13.00
N LEU A 549 18.98 -9.69 -12.40
CA LEU A 549 17.66 -10.24 -12.06
C LEU A 549 16.75 -10.30 -13.31
N LYS A 550 16.32 -11.50 -13.69
CA LYS A 550 15.09 -11.68 -14.47
C LYS A 550 13.95 -11.28 -13.53
N LEU A 551 13.27 -10.16 -13.80
CA LEU A 551 12.06 -9.81 -13.06
C LEU A 551 11.05 -10.96 -13.19
N GLN A 552 10.40 -11.31 -12.08
CA GLN A 552 9.40 -12.37 -12.00
C GLN A 552 8.07 -11.95 -12.62
#